data_AF-A0A914DC32-F1
#
_entry.id   AF-A0A914DC32-F1
#
_cell.length_a   1.000
_cell.length_b   1.000
_cell.length_c   1.000
_cell.angle_alpha   90.00
_cell.angle_beta   90.00
_cell.angle_gamma   90.00
#
_symmetry.space_group_name_H-M   'P 1'
#
loop_
_entity.id
_entity.type
_entity.pdbx_description
1 polymer ?
#
loop_
_entity_poly.entity_id
_entity_poly.type
_entity_poly.pdbx_seq_one_letter_code
_entity_poly.pdbx_strand_id
1 'polypeptide(L)'
;MIIILFVIRFRSTSACAQTASANSPSANSLSAITTTTVSSTTTTTSPACASCTLSQLTLTGGTVAGATPVIPTAGSILTNASTGCSSVVITCTGTGNTLQMEFNAGNNGVITGTTTVSAPLMCDSNGQWELSLGGTTAVITAVDCISV
;
A
#
# COMPACT_ATOMS: atom_id res chain seq x y z
N MET A 1 18.09 -13.61 50.92
CA MET A 1 17.95 -13.26 49.49
C MET A 1 17.03 -14.28 48.84
N ILE A 2 15.75 -13.96 48.71
CA ILE A 2 14.75 -14.70 47.93
C ILE A 2 13.76 -13.62 47.47
N ILE A 3 13.70 -13.41 46.16
CA ILE A 3 12.77 -12.50 45.48
C ILE A 3 11.67 -13.41 44.92
N ILE A 4 10.47 -13.36 45.49
CA ILE A 4 9.29 -14.05 44.94
C ILE A 4 8.45 -13.00 44.23
N LEU A 5 8.61 -12.92 42.91
CA LEU A 5 7.76 -12.11 42.04
C LEU A 5 6.34 -12.71 42.02
N PHE A 6 5.38 -11.93 42.47
CA PHE A 6 3.94 -12.18 42.31
C PHE A 6 3.56 -12.11 40.82
N VAL A 7 3.27 -13.24 40.20
CA VAL A 7 2.60 -13.28 38.89
C VAL A 7 1.09 -13.31 39.12
N ILE A 8 0.48 -12.12 39.05
CA ILE A 8 -0.98 -11.94 39.04
C ILE A 8 -1.49 -12.42 37.67
N ARG A 9 -2.11 -13.60 37.63
CA ARG A 9 -2.90 -14.08 36.48
C ARG A 9 -4.36 -13.71 36.71
N PHE A 10 -4.81 -12.60 36.15
CA PHE A 10 -6.23 -12.27 36.07
C PHE A 10 -6.87 -12.95 34.86
N ARG A 11 -7.94 -13.71 35.12
CA ARG A 11 -8.95 -14.26 34.20
C ARG A 11 -9.73 -13.07 33.58
N SER A 12 -10.49 -13.10 32.47
CA SER A 12 -11.43 -14.11 31.99
C SER A 12 -12.08 -13.66 30.66
N THR A 13 -12.28 -14.61 29.74
CA THR A 13 -13.48 -14.91 28.92
C THR A 13 -14.14 -13.88 27.99
N SER A 14 -14.26 -14.25 26.71
CA SER A 14 -15.50 -14.13 25.91
C SER A 14 -15.71 -15.43 25.11
N ALA A 15 -16.85 -16.09 25.35
CA ALA A 15 -17.41 -17.24 24.62
C ALA A 15 -17.72 -16.87 23.14
N CYS A 16 -17.91 -17.79 22.18
CA CYS A 16 -18.82 -18.95 22.05
C CYS A 16 -18.33 -19.81 20.85
N ALA A 17 -18.74 -21.04 20.53
CA ALA A 17 -19.82 -21.92 20.95
C ALA A 17 -19.40 -23.39 20.70
N GLN A 18 -19.96 -24.32 21.46
CA GLN A 18 -19.94 -25.76 21.21
C GLN A 18 -20.87 -26.13 20.04
N THR A 19 -20.60 -27.22 19.32
CA THR A 19 -21.53 -28.37 19.19
C THR A 19 -20.74 -29.60 18.78
N ALA A 20 -20.97 -30.70 19.52
CA ALA A 20 -20.34 -32.01 19.40
C ALA A 20 -21.09 -32.93 18.42
N SER A 21 -20.35 -33.86 17.79
CA SER A 21 -20.77 -35.22 17.37
C SER A 21 -19.72 -35.77 16.38
N ALA A 22 -19.14 -36.97 16.45
CA ALA A 22 -19.33 -38.15 17.30
C ALA A 22 -18.03 -39.00 17.30
N ASN A 23 -17.91 -39.84 18.34
CA ASN A 23 -16.87 -40.83 18.65
C ASN A 23 -16.71 -41.94 17.59
N SER A 24 -15.48 -42.26 17.16
CA SER A 24 -14.66 -43.46 17.49
C SER A 24 -14.79 -44.66 16.51
N PRO A 25 -13.93 -45.72 16.55
CA PRO A 25 -13.02 -46.07 15.45
C PRO A 25 -13.31 -47.46 14.83
N SER A 26 -12.97 -47.67 13.55
CA SER A 26 -12.64 -49.01 13.01
C SER A 26 -12.22 -48.92 11.55
N ALA A 27 -10.94 -49.20 11.28
CA ALA A 27 -10.52 -50.11 10.21
C ALA A 27 -9.00 -50.19 10.22
N ASN A 28 -8.50 -51.32 10.73
CA ASN A 28 -7.17 -51.79 10.46
C ASN A 28 -7.10 -52.18 8.96
N SER A 29 -6.28 -51.50 8.17
CA SER A 29 -5.83 -52.05 6.89
C SER A 29 -4.47 -51.44 6.54
N LEU A 30 -3.46 -52.32 6.51
CA LEU A 30 -2.15 -52.06 5.94
C LEU A 30 -2.31 -51.54 4.50
N SER A 31 -1.70 -50.41 4.20
CA SER A 31 -1.15 -50.12 2.86
C SER A 31 -0.08 -49.06 3.00
N ALA A 32 1.14 -49.43 2.63
CA ALA A 32 2.25 -48.51 2.50
C ALA A 32 1.91 -47.43 1.47
N ILE A 33 1.85 -46.17 1.88
CA ILE A 33 1.98 -45.03 0.97
C ILE A 33 2.97 -44.09 1.61
N THR A 34 4.17 -44.07 1.04
CA THR A 34 5.17 -43.02 1.17
C THR A 34 4.47 -41.67 1.10
N THR A 35 4.22 -41.05 2.24
CA THR A 35 3.69 -39.69 2.27
C THR A 35 4.89 -38.80 1.95
N THR A 36 5.04 -38.50 0.66
CA THR A 36 5.82 -37.35 0.21
C THR A 36 5.32 -36.17 1.03
N THR A 37 6.10 -35.76 2.03
CA THR A 37 5.94 -34.45 2.66
C THR A 37 6.23 -33.44 1.58
N VAL A 38 5.20 -33.11 0.79
CA VAL A 38 5.18 -31.89 0.02
C VAL A 38 5.16 -30.79 1.07
N SER A 39 6.35 -30.33 1.44
CA SER A 39 6.52 -29.01 2.00
C SER A 39 5.80 -28.08 1.04
N SER A 40 4.61 -27.64 1.42
CA SER A 40 3.98 -26.48 0.81
C SER A 40 4.83 -25.30 1.22
N THR A 41 5.94 -25.09 0.50
CA THR A 41 6.68 -23.85 0.51
C THR A 41 5.70 -22.83 -0.06
N THR A 42 4.98 -22.11 0.80
CA THR A 42 4.43 -20.82 0.40
C THR A 42 5.61 -19.90 0.21
N THR A 43 6.23 -19.97 -0.97
CA THR A 43 7.09 -18.93 -1.47
C THR A 43 6.19 -17.74 -1.70
N THR A 44 6.00 -16.91 -0.66
CA THR A 44 5.59 -15.53 -0.87
C THR A 44 6.78 -14.87 -1.53
N THR A 45 6.90 -15.03 -2.86
CA THR A 45 7.72 -14.15 -3.68
C THR A 45 7.18 -12.76 -3.40
N SER A 46 7.82 -12.06 -2.46
CA SER A 46 7.73 -10.61 -2.38
C SER A 46 7.91 -10.12 -3.82
N PRO A 47 7.00 -9.29 -4.36
CA PRO A 47 7.26 -8.69 -5.66
C PRO A 47 8.66 -8.08 -5.56
N ALA A 48 9.53 -8.45 -6.49
CA ALA A 48 10.87 -7.89 -6.55
C ALA A 48 10.69 -6.43 -6.98
N CYS A 49 10.41 -5.57 -6.01
CA CYS A 49 10.24 -4.15 -6.28
C CYS A 49 11.57 -3.61 -6.75
N ALA A 50 11.57 -2.91 -7.87
CA ALA A 50 12.75 -2.20 -8.30
C ALA A 50 12.91 -0.91 -7.47
N SER A 51 14.00 -0.19 -7.73
CA SER A 51 14.23 1.13 -7.16
C SER A 51 13.72 2.21 -8.13
N CYS A 52 12.79 3.04 -7.68
CA CYS A 52 12.36 4.23 -8.43
C CYS A 52 13.11 5.48 -7.96
N THR A 53 13.26 6.45 -8.85
CA THR A 53 13.88 7.75 -8.59
C THR A 53 12.91 8.88 -8.94
N LEU A 54 13.03 10.02 -8.27
CA LEU A 54 12.20 11.19 -8.57
C LEU A 54 12.46 11.77 -9.95
N SER A 55 13.65 11.56 -10.54
CA SER A 55 13.96 11.98 -11.91
C SER A 55 13.11 11.31 -12.98
N GLN A 56 12.39 10.24 -12.66
CA GLN A 56 11.44 9.59 -13.57
C GLN A 56 10.08 10.29 -13.63
N LEU A 57 9.82 11.24 -12.72
CA LEU A 57 8.59 12.03 -12.68
C LEU A 57 8.85 13.46 -13.16
N THR A 58 8.02 13.91 -14.09
CA THR A 58 7.93 15.32 -14.43
C THR A 58 6.88 15.97 -13.54
N LEU A 59 7.27 16.98 -12.76
CA LEU A 59 6.38 17.72 -11.89
C LEU A 59 6.20 19.14 -12.40
N THR A 60 4.99 19.49 -12.79
CA THR A 60 4.68 20.82 -13.37
C THR A 60 3.72 21.57 -12.47
N GLY A 61 4.00 22.85 -12.21
CA GLY A 61 3.08 23.78 -11.58
C GLY A 61 2.46 24.71 -12.63
N GLY A 62 1.15 24.94 -12.53
CA GLY A 62 0.41 25.77 -13.46
C GLY A 62 -0.70 26.58 -12.78
N THR A 63 -1.29 27.49 -13.55
CA THR A 63 -2.44 28.30 -13.15
C THR A 63 -3.29 28.63 -14.36
N VAL A 64 -4.61 28.68 -14.19
CA VAL A 64 -5.48 29.38 -15.13
C VAL A 64 -5.41 30.89 -14.89
N ALA A 65 -5.84 31.67 -15.88
CA ALA A 65 -5.88 33.12 -15.77
C ALA A 65 -6.78 33.56 -14.60
N GLY A 66 -6.24 34.38 -13.69
CA GLY A 66 -6.96 34.88 -12.51
C GLY A 66 -6.81 34.04 -11.24
N ALA A 67 -6.14 32.88 -11.32
CA ALA A 67 -5.85 32.04 -10.16
C ALA A 67 -4.42 32.23 -9.64
N THR A 68 -4.13 31.69 -8.45
CA THR A 68 -2.78 31.71 -7.87
C THR A 68 -1.96 30.52 -8.38
N PRO A 69 -0.65 30.70 -8.65
CA PRO A 69 0.20 29.60 -9.06
C PRO A 69 0.29 28.50 -7.99
N VAL A 70 0.30 27.25 -8.46
CA VAL A 70 0.44 26.04 -7.62
C VAL A 70 1.84 25.50 -7.76
N ILE A 71 2.41 25.03 -6.66
CA ILE A 71 3.74 24.42 -6.65
C ILE A 71 3.60 22.93 -6.32
N PRO A 72 3.97 22.01 -7.24
CA PRO A 72 4.13 20.60 -6.91
C PRO A 72 5.34 20.41 -5.99
N THR A 73 5.20 19.55 -4.98
CA THR A 73 6.30 19.11 -4.14
C THR A 73 6.29 17.60 -4.04
N ALA A 74 7.45 16.96 -4.22
CA ALA A 74 7.64 15.56 -3.90
C ALA A 74 8.12 15.40 -2.45
N GLY A 75 7.50 14.50 -1.70
CA GLY A 75 8.00 14.07 -0.40
C GLY A 75 9.26 13.22 -0.51
N SER A 76 9.73 12.73 0.64
CA SER A 76 10.83 11.76 0.67
C SER A 76 10.38 10.41 0.13
N ILE A 77 11.27 9.72 -0.58
CA ILE A 77 11.05 8.32 -0.96
C ILE A 77 11.15 7.47 0.31
N LEU A 78 10.11 6.69 0.57
CA LEU A 78 10.02 5.75 1.69
C LEU A 78 10.04 4.33 1.15
N THR A 79 10.65 3.39 1.86
CA THR A 79 10.56 1.97 1.52
C THR A 79 9.54 1.29 2.42
N ASN A 80 8.51 0.67 1.83
CA ASN A 80 7.52 -0.08 2.57
C ASN A 80 8.14 -1.39 3.08
N ALA A 81 8.26 -1.54 4.40
CA ALA A 81 8.86 -2.71 5.03
C ALA A 81 8.12 -4.03 4.74
N SER A 82 6.82 -3.98 4.42
CA SER A 82 6.00 -5.16 4.14
C SER A 82 6.13 -5.66 2.71
N THR A 83 6.40 -4.79 1.75
CA THR A 83 6.48 -5.16 0.32
C THR A 83 7.88 -5.00 -0.26
N GLY A 84 8.77 -4.28 0.41
CA GLY A 84 10.07 -3.85 -0.12
C GLY A 84 9.99 -2.75 -1.18
N CYS A 85 8.78 -2.34 -1.58
CA CYS A 85 8.59 -1.32 -2.63
C CYS A 85 8.80 0.09 -2.11
N SER A 86 9.41 0.93 -2.94
CA SER A 86 9.53 2.36 -2.67
C SER A 86 8.18 3.07 -2.88
N SER A 87 7.91 4.13 -2.14
CA SER A 87 6.75 4.99 -2.29
C SER A 87 7.14 6.45 -2.14
N VAL A 88 6.39 7.35 -2.78
CA VAL A 88 6.54 8.79 -2.58
C VAL A 88 5.17 9.43 -2.59
N VAL A 89 4.99 10.49 -1.80
CA VAL A 89 3.77 11.31 -1.85
C VAL A 89 4.06 12.56 -2.63
N ILE A 90 3.27 12.82 -3.68
CA ILE A 90 3.27 14.09 -4.39
C ILE A 90 2.18 14.96 -3.78
N THR A 91 2.49 16.23 -3.54
CA THR A 91 1.58 17.21 -2.95
C THR A 91 1.53 18.46 -3.83
N CYS A 92 0.33 18.87 -4.24
CA CYS A 92 0.09 20.20 -4.80
C CYS A 92 -0.46 21.10 -3.71
N THR A 93 0.15 22.27 -3.51
CA THR A 93 -0.34 23.28 -2.57
C THR A 93 -0.60 24.59 -3.30
N GLY A 94 -1.76 25.18 -3.06
CA GLY A 94 -2.20 26.46 -3.62
C GLY A 94 -3.28 27.10 -2.75
N THR A 95 -3.71 28.32 -3.08
CA THR A 95 -4.62 29.10 -2.23
C THR A 95 -5.74 29.77 -3.02
N GLY A 96 -6.94 29.83 -2.43
CA GLY A 96 -8.02 30.70 -2.91
C GLY A 96 -8.77 30.22 -4.16
N ASN A 97 -8.45 29.05 -4.71
CA ASN A 97 -9.06 28.48 -5.91
C ASN A 97 -9.11 26.94 -5.82
N THR A 98 -9.80 26.30 -6.76
CA THR A 98 -9.80 24.83 -6.82
C THR A 98 -8.45 24.37 -7.36
N LEU A 99 -7.91 23.31 -6.78
CA LEU A 99 -6.69 22.66 -7.23
C LEU A 99 -7.06 21.38 -7.97
N GLN A 100 -6.37 21.13 -9.07
CA GLN A 100 -6.39 19.88 -9.81
C GLN A 100 -4.98 19.29 -9.82
N MET A 101 -4.85 18.05 -9.39
CA MET A 101 -3.66 17.22 -9.59
C MET A 101 -3.98 16.23 -10.70
N GLU A 102 -3.42 16.47 -11.87
CA GLU A 102 -3.63 15.65 -13.05
C GLU A 102 -2.46 14.68 -13.22
N PHE A 103 -2.76 13.45 -13.61
CA PHE A 103 -1.76 12.42 -13.87
C PHE A 103 -1.65 12.15 -15.37
N ASN A 104 -0.44 12.29 -15.92
CA ASN A 104 -0.14 12.18 -17.34
C ASN A 104 -1.09 13.05 -18.20
N ALA A 105 -1.17 14.35 -17.91
CA ALA A 105 -2.10 15.30 -18.53
C ALA A 105 -3.58 14.88 -18.42
N GLY A 106 -3.96 14.34 -17.26
CA GLY A 106 -5.33 13.94 -16.92
C GLY A 106 -5.77 12.56 -17.44
N ASN A 107 -4.96 11.91 -18.28
CA ASN A 107 -5.29 10.59 -18.86
C ASN A 107 -5.41 9.48 -17.81
N ASN A 108 -4.73 9.65 -16.66
CA ASN A 108 -4.75 8.68 -15.56
C ASN A 108 -5.52 9.20 -14.33
N GLY A 109 -6.40 10.17 -14.57
CA GLY A 109 -7.30 10.72 -13.57
C GLY A 109 -6.87 12.09 -13.07
N VAL A 110 -7.78 12.69 -12.32
CA VAL A 110 -7.63 14.01 -11.71
C VAL A 110 -8.11 13.92 -10.26
N ILE A 111 -7.30 14.42 -9.32
CA ILE A 111 -7.69 14.61 -7.92
C ILE A 111 -7.92 16.10 -7.69
N THR A 112 -9.04 16.45 -7.07
CA THR A 112 -9.40 17.85 -6.82
C THR A 112 -9.44 18.18 -5.33
N GLY A 113 -9.20 19.45 -5.00
CA GLY A 113 -9.23 19.98 -3.64
C GLY A 113 -9.17 21.51 -3.64
N THR A 114 -9.05 22.15 -2.48
CA THR A 114 -9.15 23.62 -2.37
C THR A 114 -7.91 24.29 -1.78
N THR A 115 -6.99 23.53 -1.19
CA THR A 115 -5.78 24.09 -0.55
C THR A 115 -4.60 23.15 -0.70
N THR A 116 -4.86 21.85 -0.54
CA THR A 116 -3.85 20.83 -0.72
C THR A 116 -4.51 19.60 -1.32
N VAL A 117 -3.86 19.03 -2.34
CA VAL A 117 -4.18 17.70 -2.86
C VAL A 117 -2.91 16.87 -2.83
N SER A 118 -3.04 15.59 -2.51
CA SER A 118 -1.89 14.68 -2.39
C SER A 118 -2.23 13.31 -2.94
N ALA A 119 -1.23 12.67 -3.53
CA ALA A 119 -1.36 11.33 -4.06
C ALA A 119 -0.11 10.49 -3.76
N PRO A 120 -0.29 9.27 -3.20
CA PRO A 120 0.80 8.34 -3.04
C PRO A 120 1.08 7.64 -4.38
N LEU A 121 2.35 7.64 -4.79
CA LEU A 121 2.86 6.81 -5.87
C LEU A 121 3.64 5.65 -5.26
N MET A 122 3.43 4.46 -5.80
CA MET A 122 4.12 3.23 -5.41
C MET A 122 5.05 2.82 -6.55
N CYS A 123 6.27 2.43 -6.24
CA CYS A 123 7.19 1.88 -7.21
C CYS A 123 6.84 0.42 -7.49
N ASP A 124 6.69 0.05 -8.75
CA ASP A 124 6.40 -1.31 -9.17
C ASP A 124 7.68 -2.18 -9.29
N SER A 125 7.52 -3.41 -9.77
CA SER A 125 8.63 -4.32 -10.02
C SER A 125 9.48 -3.95 -11.25
N ASN A 126 8.98 -3.08 -12.14
CA ASN A 126 9.68 -2.63 -13.33
C ASN A 126 10.46 -1.31 -13.10
N GLY A 127 10.33 -0.70 -11.92
CA GLY A 127 10.99 0.56 -11.58
C GLY A 127 10.23 1.76 -12.09
N GLN A 128 8.90 1.66 -12.15
CA GLN A 128 7.98 2.69 -12.58
C GLN A 128 7.09 3.13 -11.42
N TRP A 129 6.78 4.42 -11.36
CA TRP A 129 5.82 4.93 -10.39
C TRP A 129 4.40 4.60 -10.84
N GLU A 130 3.61 4.06 -9.93
CA GLU A 130 2.21 3.71 -10.16
C GLU A 130 1.29 4.44 -9.19
N LEU A 131 0.14 4.86 -9.70
CA LEU A 131 -0.97 5.38 -8.91
C LEU A 131 -2.14 4.41 -9.00
N SER A 132 -2.72 4.06 -7.85
CA SER A 132 -4.00 3.36 -7.78
C SER A 132 -5.11 4.35 -7.43
N LEU A 133 -5.97 4.65 -8.39
CA LEU A 133 -7.12 5.55 -8.23
C LEU A 133 -8.40 4.85 -8.67
N GLY A 134 -9.40 4.82 -7.79
CA GLY A 134 -10.70 4.20 -8.10
C GLY A 134 -10.65 2.69 -8.40
N GLY A 135 -9.62 1.99 -7.92
CA GLY A 135 -9.40 0.56 -8.19
C GLY A 135 -8.63 0.25 -9.49
N THR A 136 -8.28 1.28 -10.27
CA THR A 136 -7.42 1.15 -11.46
C THR A 136 -6.00 1.58 -11.10
N THR A 137 -5.02 0.78 -11.51
CA THR A 137 -3.59 1.11 -11.38
C THR A 137 -3.03 1.58 -12.72
N ALA A 138 -2.26 2.66 -12.71
CA ALA A 138 -1.62 3.20 -13.90
C ALA A 138 -0.19 3.68 -13.61
N VAL A 139 0.68 3.54 -14.60
CA VAL A 139 2.05 4.08 -14.57
C VAL A 139 2.00 5.59 -14.77
N ILE A 140 2.68 6.32 -13.88
CA ILE A 140 2.74 7.78 -13.85
C ILE A 140 4.15 8.24 -14.21
N THR A 141 4.23 9.12 -15.21
CA THR A 141 5.48 9.77 -15.65
C THR A 141 5.41 11.29 -15.51
N ALA A 142 4.20 11.86 -15.41
CA ALA A 142 3.98 13.28 -15.20
C ALA A 142 2.85 13.54 -14.20
N VAL A 143 3.04 14.57 -13.37
CA VAL A 143 2.02 15.13 -12.48
C VAL A 143 1.96 16.64 -12.70
N ASP A 144 0.78 17.12 -13.06
CA ASP A 144 0.51 18.54 -13.30
C ASP A 144 -0.40 19.07 -12.18
N CYS A 145 0.08 20.09 -11.46
CA CYS A 145 -0.65 20.79 -10.42
C CYS A 145 -1.21 22.10 -10.97
N ILE A 146 -2.53 22.21 -11.10
CA ILE A 146 -3.20 23.35 -11.73
C ILE A 146 -4.14 24.00 -10.73
N SER A 147 -4.07 25.33 -10.60
CA SER A 147 -5.14 26.10 -9.96
C SER A 147 -6.17 26.49 -11.01
N VAL A 148 -7.45 26.21 -10.74
CA VAL A 148 -8.61 26.52 -11.60
C VAL A 148 -9.65 27.39 -10.91
#